data_AF-A0A9W6YKI9-F1
#
_entry.id   AF-A0A9W6YKI9-F1
#
_cell.length_a   1.000
_cell.length_b   1.000
_cell.length_c   1.000
_cell.angle_alpha   90.00
_cell.angle_beta   90.00
_cell.angle_gamma   90.00
#
_symmetry.space_group_name_H-M   'P 1'
#
loop_
_entity.id
_entity.type
_entity.pdbx_description
1 polymer ?
#
loop_
_entity_poly.entity_id
_entity_poly.type
_entity_poly.pdbx_seq_one_letter_code
_entity_poly.pdbx_strand_id
1 'polypeptide(L)'
;MTESLLTMDYEKRVELTSLEAKTLKQYQTLALSLALLKNEIQNVISDLEGPESRQQQDGAMTADLAIEKLRSLEEKFGLISTSFKNSVYRVFVNGQQQQQQALSIEEEQAQAASQAIHAAQAIAASFQNGDVDRDVDMDDVDLTSTINDAV
;
A
#
# COMPACT_ATOMS: atom_id res chain seq x y z
N MET A 1 -22.21 12.95 -13.55
CA MET A 1 -21.01 12.82 -12.67
C MET A 1 -20.89 11.44 -12.03
N THR A 2 -21.99 10.81 -11.58
CA THR A 2 -21.96 9.48 -10.93
C THR A 2 -21.53 8.33 -11.86
N GLU A 3 -21.97 8.29 -13.12
CA GLU A 3 -21.60 7.22 -14.07
C GLU A 3 -20.09 7.14 -14.35
N SER A 4 -19.40 8.27 -14.33
CA SER A 4 -17.95 8.32 -14.54
C SER A 4 -17.18 7.71 -13.37
N LEU A 5 -17.70 7.77 -12.14
CA LEU A 5 -17.10 7.14 -10.96
C LEU A 5 -17.34 5.62 -10.94
N LEU A 6 -18.44 5.17 -11.54
CA LEU A 6 -18.85 3.77 -11.60
C LEU A 6 -18.14 2.96 -12.69
N THR A 7 -17.45 3.62 -13.63
CA THR A 7 -16.77 2.99 -14.77
C THR A 7 -15.27 3.26 -14.82
N MET A 8 -14.75 4.09 -13.91
CA MET A 8 -13.34 4.46 -13.90
C MET A 8 -12.43 3.31 -13.47
N ASP A 9 -11.29 3.17 -14.14
CA ASP A 9 -10.24 2.23 -13.77
C ASP A 9 -9.24 2.92 -12.82
N TYR A 10 -9.44 2.71 -11.53
CA TYR A 10 -8.63 3.32 -10.48
C TYR A 10 -7.22 2.73 -10.38
N GLU A 11 -6.95 1.56 -10.97
CA GLU A 11 -5.63 0.92 -10.94
C GLU A 11 -4.64 1.55 -11.92
N LYS A 12 -5.13 2.31 -12.91
CA LYS A 12 -4.29 3.01 -13.90
C LYS A 12 -3.94 4.44 -13.50
N ARG A 13 -4.41 4.93 -12.35
CA ARG A 13 -4.15 6.30 -11.91
C ARG A 13 -2.85 6.38 -11.12
N VAL A 14 -1.87 7.07 -11.69
CA VAL A 14 -0.54 7.30 -11.11
C VAL A 14 -0.60 8.10 -9.81
N GLU A 15 -1.62 8.94 -9.64
CA GLU A 15 -1.82 9.81 -8.48
C GLU A 15 -2.38 9.07 -7.25
N LEU A 16 -2.85 7.83 -7.42
CA LEU A 16 -3.44 7.05 -6.34
C LEU A 16 -2.41 6.08 -5.78
N THR A 17 -2.31 6.03 -4.45
CA THR A 17 -1.58 4.93 -3.80
C THR A 17 -2.26 3.60 -4.09
N SER A 18 -1.51 2.50 -4.03
CA SER A 18 -2.07 1.16 -4.29
C SER A 18 -3.24 0.80 -3.36
N LEU A 19 -3.25 1.36 -2.14
CA LEU A 19 -4.31 1.16 -1.17
C LEU A 19 -5.56 1.97 -1.53
N GLU A 20 -5.40 3.24 -1.92
CA GLU A 20 -6.51 4.09 -2.35
C GLU A 20 -7.17 3.53 -3.61
N ALA A 21 -6.39 3.11 -4.61
CA ALA A 21 -6.90 2.50 -5.83
C ALA A 21 -7.75 1.26 -5.53
N LYS A 22 -7.26 0.37 -4.65
CA LYS A 22 -8.01 -0.81 -4.20
C LYS A 22 -9.29 -0.44 -3.45
N THR A 23 -9.23 0.55 -2.58
CA THR A 23 -10.38 1.01 -1.78
C THR A 23 -11.45 1.63 -2.67
N LEU A 24 -11.06 2.47 -3.63
CA LEU A 24 -11.98 3.08 -4.61
C LEU A 24 -12.64 2.02 -5.50
N LYS A 25 -11.90 0.99 -5.93
CA LYS A 25 -12.44 -0.15 -6.67
C LYS A 25 -13.44 -0.97 -5.84
N GLN A 26 -13.20 -1.13 -4.55
CA GLN A 26 -14.14 -1.76 -3.63
C GLN A 26 -15.42 -0.91 -3.48
N TYR A 27 -15.31 0.40 -3.32
CA TYR A 27 -16.49 1.29 -3.26
C TYR A 27 -17.27 1.32 -4.56
N GLN A 28 -16.60 1.30 -5.72
CA GLN A 28 -17.23 1.18 -7.03
C GLN A 28 -18.03 -0.12 -7.14
N THR A 29 -17.44 -1.25 -6.74
CA THR A 29 -18.12 -2.55 -6.72
C THR A 29 -19.34 -2.52 -5.81
N LEU A 30 -19.21 -1.93 -4.62
CA LEU A 30 -20.32 -1.79 -3.68
C LEU A 30 -21.45 -0.92 -4.26
N ALA A 31 -21.12 0.20 -4.90
CA ALA A 31 -22.10 1.08 -5.52
C ALA A 31 -22.88 0.37 -6.65
N LEU A 32 -22.22 -0.46 -7.47
CA LEU A 32 -22.88 -1.29 -8.48
C LEU A 32 -23.83 -2.30 -7.82
N SER A 33 -23.37 -3.00 -6.79
CA SER A 33 -24.21 -3.96 -6.07
C SER A 33 -25.43 -3.31 -5.42
N LEU A 34 -25.29 -2.11 -4.86
CA LEU A 34 -26.42 -1.35 -4.31
C LEU A 34 -27.41 -0.89 -5.39
N ALA A 35 -26.92 -0.49 -6.56
CA ALA A 35 -27.77 -0.13 -7.68
C ALA A 35 -28.56 -1.36 -8.19
N LEU A 36 -27.91 -2.51 -8.31
CA LEU A 36 -28.57 -3.78 -8.65
C LEU A 36 -29.62 -4.16 -7.60
N LEU A 37 -29.28 -4.07 -6.32
CA LEU A 37 -30.20 -4.36 -5.22
C LEU A 37 -31.42 -3.43 -5.24
N LYS A 38 -31.22 -2.14 -5.49
CA LYS A 38 -32.33 -1.18 -5.64
C LYS A 38 -33.27 -1.60 -6.77
N ASN A 39 -32.73 -1.98 -7.92
CA ASN A 39 -33.54 -2.45 -9.05
C ASN A 39 -34.28 -3.75 -8.72
N GLU A 40 -33.63 -4.71 -8.05
CA GLU A 40 -34.29 -5.94 -7.58
C GLU A 40 -35.45 -5.64 -6.63
N ILE A 41 -35.27 -4.71 -5.68
CA ILE A 41 -36.33 -4.28 -4.76
C ILE A 41 -37.49 -3.65 -5.54
N GLN A 42 -37.19 -2.77 -6.51
CA GLN A 42 -38.23 -2.16 -7.34
C GLN A 42 -39.01 -3.19 -8.17
N ASN A 43 -38.33 -4.22 -8.69
CA ASN A 43 -38.97 -5.31 -9.40
C ASN A 43 -39.89 -6.12 -8.47
N VAL A 44 -39.42 -6.49 -7.27
CA VAL A 44 -40.23 -7.23 -6.29
C VAL A 44 -41.46 -6.43 -5.86
N ILE A 45 -41.31 -5.12 -5.62
CA ILE A 45 -42.45 -4.24 -5.31
C ILE A 45 -43.43 -4.20 -6.48
N SER A 46 -42.92 -4.09 -7.71
CA SER A 46 -43.76 -4.08 -8.92
C SER A 46 -44.51 -5.40 -9.14
N ASP A 47 -43.88 -6.55 -8.83
CA ASP A 47 -44.50 -7.87 -8.90
C ASP A 47 -45.59 -8.06 -7.82
N LEU A 48 -45.39 -7.47 -6.64
CA LEU A 48 -46.36 -7.49 -5.54
C LEU A 48 -47.54 -6.53 -5.76
N GLU A 49 -47.33 -5.39 -6.40
CA GLU A 49 -48.34 -4.36 -6.64
C GLU A 49 -49.01 -4.46 -8.02
N GLY A 50 -48.50 -5.32 -8.90
CA GLY A 50 -48.96 -5.50 -10.27
C GLY A 50 -50.39 -6.06 -10.38
N PRO A 51 -51.11 -5.76 -11.49
CA PRO A 51 -52.50 -6.22 -11.68
C PRO A 51 -52.65 -7.75 -11.80
N GLU A 52 -51.57 -8.50 -12.08
CA GLU A 52 -51.60 -9.96 -12.17
C GLU A 52 -51.66 -10.66 -10.79
N SER A 53 -51.09 -10.06 -9.74
CA SER A 53 -51.14 -10.59 -8.36
C SER A 53 -52.52 -10.47 -7.70
N ARG A 54 -53.47 -9.78 -8.34
CA ARG A 54 -54.89 -9.74 -7.91
C ARG A 54 -55.75 -10.84 -8.52
N GLN A 55 -55.29 -11.57 -9.54
CA GLN A 55 -56.09 -12.58 -10.24
C GLN A 55 -55.79 -14.04 -9.84
N GLN A 56 -54.67 -14.31 -9.17
CA GLN A 56 -54.34 -15.65 -8.67
C GLN A 56 -54.44 -15.70 -7.14
N GLN A 57 -55.67 -15.91 -6.66
CA GLN A 57 -55.92 -16.45 -5.33
C GLN A 57 -55.40 -17.89 -5.27
N ASP A 58 -54.14 -18.07 -4.86
CA ASP A 58 -53.67 -19.29 -4.20
C ASP A 58 -52.63 -18.87 -3.14
N GLY A 59 -53.14 -18.49 -1.97
CA GLY A 59 -52.41 -17.78 -0.92
C GLY A 59 -51.28 -18.55 -0.21
N ALA A 60 -50.88 -19.72 -0.70
CA ALA A 60 -49.75 -20.49 -0.18
C ALA A 60 -48.45 -20.26 -0.98
N MET A 61 -48.55 -20.07 -2.30
CA MET A 61 -47.35 -19.98 -3.16
C MET A 61 -46.64 -18.61 -3.06
N THR A 62 -47.38 -17.56 -2.68
CA THR A 62 -46.86 -16.19 -2.56
C THR A 62 -46.10 -15.94 -1.25
N ALA A 63 -46.53 -16.56 -0.14
CA ALA A 63 -45.85 -16.43 1.15
C ALA A 63 -44.50 -17.16 1.15
N ASP A 64 -44.44 -18.38 0.63
CA ASP A 64 -43.20 -19.14 0.52
C ASP A 64 -42.20 -18.47 -0.43
N LEU A 65 -42.68 -17.93 -1.55
CA LEU A 65 -41.84 -17.14 -2.46
C LEU A 65 -41.31 -15.87 -1.79
N ALA A 66 -42.13 -15.16 -1.02
CA ALA A 66 -41.71 -13.98 -0.29
C ALA A 66 -40.66 -14.30 0.80
N ILE A 67 -40.83 -15.40 1.53
CA ILE A 67 -39.86 -15.88 2.52
C ILE A 67 -38.53 -16.24 1.85
N GLU A 68 -38.56 -16.93 0.71
CA GLU A 68 -37.35 -17.27 -0.03
C GLU A 68 -36.63 -16.02 -0.55
N LYS A 69 -37.37 -15.03 -1.04
CA LYS A 69 -36.80 -13.73 -1.44
C LYS A 69 -36.20 -12.98 -0.26
N LEU A 70 -36.85 -12.97 0.91
CA LEU A 70 -36.32 -12.35 2.12
C LEU A 70 -35.07 -13.07 2.63
N ARG A 71 -35.04 -14.40 2.59
CA ARG A 71 -33.87 -15.21 2.96
C ARG A 71 -32.69 -14.94 2.03
N SER A 72 -32.93 -14.88 0.72
CA SER A 72 -31.91 -14.49 -0.25
C SER A 72 -31.39 -13.06 0.00
N LEU A 73 -32.28 -12.15 0.38
CA LEU A 73 -31.92 -10.77 0.72
C LEU A 73 -31.04 -10.71 1.98
N GLU A 74 -31.38 -11.49 3.00
CA GLU A 74 -30.62 -11.60 4.24
C GLU A 74 -29.21 -12.13 3.99
N GLU A 75 -29.06 -13.16 3.16
CA GLU A 75 -27.75 -13.72 2.80
C GLU A 75 -26.88 -12.69 2.06
N LYS A 76 -27.47 -11.99 1.08
CA LYS A 76 -26.78 -10.90 0.36
C LYS A 76 -26.38 -9.77 1.31
N PHE A 77 -27.25 -9.37 2.23
CA PHE A 77 -26.96 -8.35 3.23
C PHE A 77 -25.86 -8.78 4.20
N GLY A 78 -25.86 -10.05 4.62
CA GLY A 78 -24.80 -10.65 5.43
C GLY A 78 -23.44 -10.59 4.73
N LEU A 79 -23.39 -10.88 3.43
CA LEU A 79 -22.18 -10.77 2.62
C LEU A 79 -21.67 -9.33 2.53
N ILE A 80 -22.56 -8.37 2.28
CA ILE A 80 -22.22 -6.94 2.20
C ILE A 80 -21.71 -6.45 3.56
N SER A 81 -22.41 -6.76 4.64
CA SER A 81 -22.04 -6.39 6.02
C SER A 81 -20.67 -6.95 6.40
N THR A 82 -20.41 -8.22 6.08
CA THR A 82 -19.11 -8.86 6.33
C THR A 82 -18.00 -8.25 5.48
N SER A 83 -18.27 -7.98 4.20
CA SER A 83 -17.31 -7.34 3.29
C SER A 83 -16.98 -5.92 3.74
N PHE A 84 -17.99 -5.17 4.21
CA PHE A 84 -17.82 -3.84 4.78
C PHE A 84 -16.98 -3.88 6.05
N LYS A 85 -17.33 -4.75 7.01
CA LYS A 85 -16.52 -4.96 8.23
C LYS A 85 -15.08 -5.32 7.90
N ASN A 86 -14.86 -6.25 6.97
CA ASN A 86 -13.52 -6.64 6.54
C ASN A 86 -12.75 -5.47 5.91
N SER A 87 -13.42 -4.64 5.11
CA SER A 87 -12.81 -3.47 4.49
C SER A 87 -12.42 -2.43 5.54
N VAL A 88 -13.30 -2.14 6.51
CA VAL A 88 -13.01 -1.24 7.64
C VAL A 88 -11.87 -1.77 8.49
N TYR A 89 -11.89 -3.07 8.84
CA TYR A 89 -10.81 -3.69 9.60
C TYR A 89 -9.47 -3.62 8.87
N ARG A 90 -9.45 -3.87 7.55
CA ARG A 90 -8.22 -3.75 6.76
C ARG A 90 -7.69 -2.33 6.74
N VAL A 91 -8.55 -1.32 6.57
CA VAL A 91 -8.12 0.08 6.61
C VAL A 91 -7.57 0.45 7.99
N PHE A 92 -8.26 0.04 9.06
CA PHE A 92 -7.86 0.38 10.42
C PHE A 92 -6.55 -0.32 10.83
N VAL A 93 -6.44 -1.62 10.58
CA VAL A 93 -5.26 -2.42 10.95
C VAL A 93 -4.07 -2.12 10.04
N ASN A 94 -4.26 -2.11 8.71
CA ASN A 94 -3.16 -1.83 7.79
C ASN A 94 -2.77 -0.35 7.80
N GLY A 95 -3.71 0.56 8.10
CA GLY A 95 -3.40 1.98 8.31
C GLY A 95 -2.47 2.19 9.50
N GLN A 96 -2.68 1.46 10.61
CA GLN A 96 -1.76 1.49 11.74
C GLN A 96 -0.39 0.85 11.42
N GLN A 97 -0.37 -0.24 10.65
CA GLN A 97 0.89 -0.88 10.25
C GLN A 97 1.72 -0.02 9.29
N GLN A 98 1.08 0.69 8.34
CA GLN A 98 1.79 1.61 7.46
C GLN A 98 2.38 2.80 8.22
N GLN A 99 1.69 3.29 9.25
CA GLN A 99 2.21 4.36 10.10
C GLN A 99 3.41 3.90 10.92
N GLN A 100 3.40 2.67 11.44
CA GLN A 100 4.56 2.08 12.14
C GLN A 100 5.74 1.79 11.21
N GLN A 101 5.50 1.31 9.99
CA GLN A 101 6.57 1.10 9.02
C GLN A 101 7.21 2.41 8.58
N ALA A 102 6.42 3.46 8.37
CA ALA A 102 6.94 4.78 8.04
C ALA A 102 7.89 5.32 9.13
N LEU A 103 7.50 5.17 10.41
CA LEU A 103 8.33 5.58 11.55
C LEU A 103 9.65 4.78 11.63
N SER A 104 9.61 3.47 11.38
CA SER A 104 10.82 2.63 11.41
C SER A 104 11.82 2.96 10.28
N ILE A 105 11.32 3.32 9.09
CA ILE A 105 12.17 3.71 7.96
C ILE A 105 12.82 5.07 8.22
N GLU A 106 12.11 5.98 8.88
CA GLU A 106 12.64 7.29 9.25
C GLU A 106 13.73 7.18 10.33
N GLU A 107 13.56 6.29 11.32
CA GLU A 107 14.61 6.00 12.31
C GLU A 107 15.86 5.36 11.69
N GLU A 108 15.70 4.42 10.76
CA GLU A 108 16.82 3.74 10.10
C GLU A 108 17.61 4.72 9.21
N GLN A 109 16.91 5.62 8.49
CA GLN A 109 17.56 6.68 7.71
C GLN A 109 18.29 7.70 8.60
N ALA A 110 17.71 8.07 9.75
CA ALA A 110 18.36 8.97 10.69
C ALA A 110 19.64 8.34 11.30
N GLN A 111 19.61 7.03 11.58
CA GLN A 111 20.78 6.30 12.08
C GLN A 111 21.89 6.17 11.01
N ALA A 112 21.52 5.85 9.77
CA ALA A 112 22.47 5.79 8.66
C ALA A 112 23.15 7.15 8.40
N ALA A 113 22.38 8.25 8.46
CA ALA A 113 22.92 9.60 8.31
C ALA A 113 23.89 9.96 9.44
N SER A 114 23.57 9.59 10.69
CA SER A 114 24.44 9.84 11.85
C SER A 114 25.76 9.05 11.77
N GLN A 115 25.71 7.79 11.33
CA GLN A 115 26.92 6.97 11.13
C GLN A 115 27.81 7.53 10.01
N ALA A 116 27.23 8.03 8.92
CA ALA A 116 27.98 8.64 7.83
C ALA A 116 28.72 9.93 8.28
N ILE A 117 28.08 10.75 9.13
CA ILE A 117 28.69 11.95 9.70
C ILE A 117 29.87 11.59 10.60
N HIS A 118 29.72 10.59 11.48
CA HIS A 118 30.79 10.11 12.34
C HIS A 118 31.96 9.52 11.54
N ALA A 119 31.69 8.75 10.48
CA ALA A 119 32.74 8.22 9.60
C ALA A 119 33.50 9.34 8.88
N ALA A 120 32.80 10.36 8.38
CA ALA A 120 33.43 11.52 7.74
C ALA A 120 34.31 12.31 8.71
N GLN A 121 33.90 12.49 9.96
CA GLN A 121 34.71 13.14 11.00
C GLN A 121 35.96 12.33 11.36
N ALA A 122 35.86 11.01 11.45
CA ALA A 122 37.01 10.14 11.73
C ALA A 122 38.05 10.19 10.59
N ILE A 123 37.59 10.25 9.34
CA ILE A 123 38.47 10.41 8.16
C ILE A 123 39.11 11.79 8.17
N ALA A 124 38.37 12.87 8.46
CA ALA A 124 38.95 14.21 8.54
C ALA A 124 40.03 14.33 9.64
N ALA A 125 39.86 13.64 10.77
CA ALA A 125 40.82 13.62 11.86
C ALA A 125 42.12 12.86 11.52
N SER A 126 42.07 11.83 10.66
CA SER A 126 43.27 11.10 10.26
C SER A 126 44.17 11.88 9.30
N PHE A 127 43.63 12.85 8.56
CA PHE A 127 44.40 13.75 7.69
C PHE A 127 45.11 14.89 8.44
N GLN A 128 44.75 15.17 9.69
CA GLN A 128 45.38 16.25 10.48
C GLN A 128 46.64 15.81 11.25
N ASN A 129 46.91 14.51 11.34
CA ASN A 129 48.08 13.97 12.08
C ASN A 129 49.22 13.49 11.17
N GLY A 130 49.24 13.90 9.89
CA GLY A 130 50.20 13.45 8.89
C GLY A 130 51.03 14.59 8.30
N ASP A 131 51.78 15.33 9.12
CA ASP A 131 52.83 16.26 8.65
C ASP A 131 54.10 16.08 9.51
N VAL A 132 55.07 15.34 8.98
CA VAL A 132 56.46 15.73 8.63
C VAL A 132 57.48 15.64 9.77
N ASP A 133 58.04 14.45 9.96
CA ASP A 133 59.43 14.28 10.41
C ASP A 133 60.19 13.56 9.30
N ARG A 134 60.97 14.31 8.52
CA ARG A 134 61.92 13.79 7.52
C ARG A 134 63.28 14.43 7.77
N ASP A 135 63.86 14.10 8.91
CA ASP A 135 65.30 14.26 9.12
C ASP A 135 65.98 13.09 8.39
N VAL A 136 66.54 13.37 7.22
CA VAL A 136 67.46 12.47 6.52
C VAL A 136 68.84 13.06 6.68
N ASP A 137 69.57 12.55 7.67
CA ASP A 137 71.00 12.79 7.83
C ASP A 137 71.75 12.28 6.60
N MET A 138 72.37 13.20 5.86
CA MET A 138 73.34 12.88 4.81
C MET A 138 74.74 12.88 5.43
N ASP A 139 75.14 11.74 5.99
CA ASP A 139 76.53 11.47 6.33
C ASP A 139 77.15 10.51 5.30
N ASP A 140 78.35 10.89 4.85
CA ASP A 140 79.40 10.11 4.21
C ASP A 140 79.11 9.35 2.90
N VAL A 141 79.45 10.02 1.78
CA VAL A 141 79.90 9.31 0.57
C VAL A 141 81.37 9.66 0.33
N ASP A 142 82.24 8.79 0.81
CA ASP A 142 83.68 8.76 0.55
C ASP A 142 83.93 8.51 -0.95
N LEU A 143 84.52 9.51 -1.61
CA LEU A 143 84.95 9.48 -3.00
C LEU A 143 86.47 9.33 -3.04
N THR A 144 86.98 8.14 -2.77
CA THR A 144 88.37 7.82 -3.09
C THR A 144 88.58 6.40 -3.62
N SER A 145 88.80 6.34 -4.95
CA SER A 145 89.83 5.47 -5.57
C SER A 145 89.50 3.95 -5.59
N THR A 146 89.88 3.04 -6.48
CA THR A 146 90.87 2.88 -7.55
C THR A 146 90.46 1.54 -8.21
N ILE A 147 90.11 1.51 -9.50
CA ILE A 147 90.84 0.81 -10.59
C ILE A 147 90.88 -0.74 -10.54
N ASN A 148 90.70 -1.32 -11.74
CA ASN A 148 90.99 -2.70 -12.21
C ASN A 148 89.92 -3.78 -11.92
N ASP A 149 89.62 -4.72 -12.83
CA ASP A 149 90.31 -5.16 -14.04
C ASP A 149 89.35 -5.91 -14.99
N ALA A 150 89.84 -6.11 -16.22
CA ALA A 150 89.34 -6.90 -17.36
C ALA A 150 88.69 -8.26 -17.00
N VAL A 151 87.79 -8.83 -17.82
CA VAL A 151 87.94 -9.31 -19.22
C VAL A 151 86.56 -9.46 -19.86
#